data_AF-A0ABD0PCT0-F1
#
_entry.id   AF-A0ABD0PCT0-F1
#
_cell.length_a   1.000
_cell.length_b   1.000
_cell.length_c   1.000
_cell.angle_alpha   90.00
_cell.angle_beta   90.00
_cell.angle_gamma   90.00
#
_symmetry.space_group_name_H-M   'P 1'
#
loop_
_entity.id
_entity.type
_entity.pdbx_description
1 polymer ?
#
loop_
_entity_poly.entity_id
_entity_poly.type
_entity_poly.pdbx_seq_one_letter_code
_entity_poly.pdbx_strand_id
1 'polypeptide(L)'
;MSVVGLSLDAQDTVLQIVAGILHLGNITFREEGNYAVVESEDFLAFPSYLLGINQDGLKSKLTSRIMDSKWGGKTETISVTLNTEQASFTRDAL
;
A
#
# COMPACT_ATOMS: atom_id res chain seq x y z
N MET A 1 16.89 16.09 -16.52
CA MET A 1 17.35 14.69 -16.62
C MET A 1 17.85 14.30 -18.02
N SER A 2 17.48 15.05 -19.07
CA SER A 2 17.89 14.85 -20.46
C SER A 2 19.40 14.95 -20.71
N VAL A 3 20.14 15.81 -20.00
CA VAL A 3 21.62 15.90 -20.08
C VAL A 3 22.29 14.59 -19.63
N VAL A 4 21.65 13.86 -18.71
CA VAL A 4 22.14 12.56 -18.20
C VAL A 4 21.63 11.38 -19.04
N GLY A 5 20.91 11.65 -20.14
CA GLY A 5 20.46 10.63 -21.10
C GLY A 5 19.10 9.99 -20.83
N LEU A 6 18.29 10.50 -19.88
CA LEU A 6 16.94 9.97 -19.63
C LEU A 6 15.94 10.49 -20.68
N SER A 7 15.22 9.56 -21.31
CA SER A 7 14.09 9.89 -22.20
C SER A 7 12.96 10.61 -21.45
N LEU A 8 12.05 11.25 -22.17
CA LEU A 8 10.87 11.86 -21.56
C LEU A 8 9.99 10.80 -20.88
N ASP A 9 9.73 9.68 -21.53
CA ASP A 9 8.95 8.57 -20.94
C ASP A 9 9.56 8.06 -19.62
N ALA A 10 10.89 7.99 -19.53
CA ALA A 10 11.56 7.60 -18.30
C ALA A 10 11.40 8.67 -17.20
N GLN A 11 11.43 9.95 -17.57
CA GLN A 11 11.18 11.05 -16.64
C GLN A 11 9.73 11.03 -16.14
N ASP A 12 8.76 10.81 -17.03
CA ASP A 12 7.35 10.71 -16.68
C ASP A 12 7.09 9.51 -15.76
N THR A 13 7.72 8.36 -16.02
CA THR A 13 7.64 7.18 -15.14
C THR A 13 8.17 7.50 -13.74
N VAL A 14 9.32 8.20 -13.63
CA VAL A 14 9.86 8.61 -12.33
C VAL A 14 8.90 9.55 -11.61
N LEU A 15 8.36 10.55 -12.32
CA LEU A 15 7.41 11.50 -11.74
C LEU A 15 6.11 10.82 -11.30
N GLN A 16 5.62 9.84 -12.06
CA GLN A 16 4.46 9.03 -11.73
C GLN A 16 4.67 8.22 -10.44
N ILE A 17 5.85 7.60 -10.27
CA ILE A 17 6.20 6.88 -9.04
C ILE A 17 6.27 7.85 -7.85
N VAL A 18 6.93 9.00 -8.01
CA VAL A 18 7.01 10.01 -6.95
C VAL A 18 5.62 10.54 -6.55
N ALA A 19 4.76 10.81 -7.53
CA ALA A 19 3.37 11.18 -7.27
C ALA A 19 2.61 10.08 -6.54
N GLY A 20 2.83 8.80 -6.90
CA GLY A 20 2.27 7.64 -6.20
C GLY A 20 2.68 7.62 -4.73
N ILE A 21 3.96 7.82 -4.41
CA ILE A 21 4.48 7.88 -3.04
C ILE A 21 3.85 9.05 -2.26
N LEU A 22 3.76 10.24 -2.86
CA LEU A 22 3.14 11.40 -2.22
C LEU A 22 1.65 11.15 -1.89
N HIS A 23 0.92 10.50 -2.79
CA HIS A 23 -0.48 10.14 -2.55
C HIS A 23 -0.61 9.05 -1.49
N LEU A 24 0.27 8.05 -1.45
CA LEU A 24 0.30 7.05 -0.37
C LEU A 24 0.48 7.72 1.00
N GLY A 25 1.35 8.74 1.10
CA GLY A 25 1.58 9.47 2.35
C GLY A 25 0.35 10.21 2.91
N ASN A 26 -0.68 10.46 2.09
CA ASN A 26 -1.93 11.08 2.54
C ASN A 26 -2.93 10.05 3.12
N ILE A 27 -2.66 8.75 3.02
CA ILE A 27 -3.54 7.72 3.56
C ILE A 27 -3.37 7.67 5.07
N THR A 28 -4.47 7.89 5.79
CA THR A 28 -4.59 7.79 7.24
C THR A 28 -5.51 6.64 7.64
N PHE A 29 -5.34 6.16 8.86
CA PHE A 29 -6.11 5.05 9.41
C PHE A 29 -6.82 5.48 10.69
N ARG A 30 -8.05 5.02 10.85
CA ARG A 30 -8.82 5.13 12.08
C ARG A 30 -8.99 3.75 12.71
N GLU A 31 -9.18 3.72 14.03
CA GLU A 31 -9.45 2.49 14.75
C GLU A 31 -10.96 2.19 14.74
N GLU A 32 -11.32 0.98 14.35
CA GLU A 32 -12.69 0.46 14.39
C GLU A 32 -12.66 -0.97 14.92
N GLY A 33 -13.20 -1.19 16.12
CA GLY A 33 -13.22 -2.52 16.75
C GLY A 33 -11.83 -3.13 16.96
N ASN A 34 -10.83 -2.33 17.34
CA ASN A 34 -9.42 -2.72 17.52
C ASN A 34 -8.66 -3.06 16.21
N TYR A 35 -9.23 -2.72 15.06
CA TYR A 35 -8.60 -2.89 13.75
C TYR A 35 -8.44 -1.56 13.02
N ALA A 36 -7.47 -1.48 12.12
CA ALA A 36 -7.28 -0.35 11.22
C ALA A 36 -8.30 -0.36 10.09
N VAL A 37 -8.96 0.76 9.88
CA VAL A 37 -9.77 1.05 8.70
C VAL A 37 -9.22 2.31 8.04
N VAL A 38 -9.13 2.33 6.72
CA VAL A 38 -8.73 3.52 5.96
C VAL A 38 -9.73 4.64 6.23
N GLU A 39 -9.25 5.82 6.60
CA GLU A 39 -10.12 6.94 7.02
C GLU A 39 -11.01 7.44 5.88
N SER A 40 -10.44 7.55 4.68
CA SER A 40 -11.19 7.83 3.45
C SER A 40 -10.66 7.00 2.29
N GLU A 41 -11.54 6.20 1.69
CA GLU A 41 -11.19 5.34 0.55
C GLU A 41 -10.88 6.15 -0.72
N ASP A 42 -11.30 7.41 -0.81
CA ASP A 42 -10.99 8.30 -1.93
C ASP A 42 -9.48 8.51 -2.08
N PHE A 43 -8.73 8.46 -0.97
CA PHE A 43 -7.27 8.59 -0.99
C PHE A 43 -6.55 7.35 -1.55
N LEU A 44 -7.26 6.24 -1.75
CA LEU A 44 -6.70 5.04 -2.37
C LEU A 44 -6.72 5.10 -3.91
N ALA A 45 -7.64 5.87 -4.50
CA ALA A 45 -7.88 5.86 -5.94
C ALA A 45 -6.67 6.34 -6.76
N PHE A 46 -6.10 7.49 -6.43
CA PHE A 46 -4.94 8.06 -7.12
C PHE A 46 -3.67 7.20 -7.02
N PRO A 47 -3.22 6.75 -5.83
CA PRO A 47 -2.03 5.91 -5.76
C PRO A 47 -2.26 4.56 -6.46
N SER A 48 -3.46 3.98 -6.39
CA SER A 48 -3.79 2.76 -7.15
C SER A 48 -3.71 2.99 -8.67
N TYR A 49 -4.24 4.10 -9.17
CA TYR A 49 -4.16 4.45 -10.59
C TYR A 49 -2.72 4.67 -11.04
N LEU A 50 -1.94 5.48 -10.31
CA LEU A 50 -0.55 5.80 -10.65
C LEU A 50 0.37 4.57 -10.59
N LEU A 51 0.11 3.63 -9.68
CA LEU A 51 0.90 2.40 -9.56
C LEU A 51 0.35 1.25 -10.42
N GLY A 52 -0.80 1.44 -11.10
CA GLY A 52 -1.42 0.41 -11.94
C GLY A 52 -1.91 -0.80 -11.15
N ILE A 53 -2.36 -0.61 -9.91
CA ILE A 53 -2.84 -1.68 -9.02
C ILE A 53 -4.32 -1.54 -8.68
N ASN A 54 -4.94 -2.63 -8.26
CA ASN A 54 -6.33 -2.62 -7.81
C ASN A 54 -6.48 -1.93 -6.44
N GLN A 55 -7.53 -1.11 -6.30
CA GLN A 55 -7.81 -0.33 -5.07
C GLN A 55 -8.12 -1.20 -3.86
N ASP A 56 -8.95 -2.24 -4.02
CA ASP A 56 -9.24 -3.19 -2.93
C ASP A 56 -8.00 -3.99 -2.54
N GLY A 57 -7.15 -4.29 -3.52
CA GLY A 57 -5.85 -4.89 -3.30
C GLY A 57 -4.94 -4.01 -2.45
N LEU A 58 -4.85 -2.71 -2.76
CA LEU A 58 -4.10 -1.74 -1.96
C LEU A 58 -4.66 -1.65 -0.54
N LYS A 59 -5.98 -1.50 -0.40
CA LYS A 59 -6.67 -1.45 0.90
C LYS A 59 -6.32 -2.68 1.75
N SER A 60 -6.51 -3.87 1.18
CA SER A 60 -6.23 -5.13 1.87
C SER A 60 -4.76 -5.23 2.27
N LYS A 61 -3.82 -4.80 1.42
CA LYS A 61 -2.39 -4.81 1.76
C LYS A 61 -2.03 -3.83 2.87
N LEU A 62 -2.71 -2.69 2.96
CA LEU A 62 -2.48 -1.71 4.02
C LEU A 62 -3.07 -2.11 5.37
N THR A 63 -4.19 -2.85 5.38
CA THR A 63 -4.93 -3.18 6.62
C THR A 63 -4.78 -4.63 7.06
N SER A 64 -4.12 -5.48 6.27
CA SER A 64 -3.93 -6.89 6.60
C SER A 64 -2.60 -7.43 6.11
N ARG A 65 -2.11 -8.47 6.79
CA ARG A 65 -0.96 -9.26 6.36
C ARG A 65 -1.32 -10.72 6.26
N ILE A 66 -0.64 -11.43 5.36
CA ILE A 66 -0.76 -12.88 5.24
C ILE A 66 0.35 -13.51 6.08
N MET A 67 -0.02 -14.45 6.94
CA MET A 67 0.91 -15.22 7.76
C MET A 67 0.76 -16.71 7.44
N ASP A 68 1.85 -17.33 7.01
CA ASP A 68 1.90 -18.78 6.83
C ASP A 68 2.36 -19.45 8.12
N SER A 69 1.49 -20.25 8.72
CA SER A 69 1.80 -21.07 9.89
C SER A 69 2.12 -22.50 9.45
N LYS A 70 3.22 -23.05 9.95
CA LYS A 70 3.62 -24.44 9.68
C LYS A 70 3.59 -25.24 10.97
N TRP A 71 2.66 -26.19 11.06
CA TRP A 71 2.55 -27.10 12.20
C TRP A 71 2.29 -28.53 11.74
N GLY A 72 3.05 -29.50 12.26
CA GLY A 72 2.84 -30.93 11.99
C GLY A 72 2.87 -31.33 10.51
N GLY A 73 3.66 -30.64 9.67
CA GLY A 73 3.75 -30.91 8.23
C GLY A 73 2.64 -30.28 7.38
N LYS A 74 1.71 -29.53 7.99
CA LYS A 74 0.67 -28.75 7.29
C LYS A 74 1.07 -27.28 7.26
N THR A 75 0.73 -26.60 6.16
CA THR A 75 0.87 -25.15 6.02
C THR A 75 -0.53 -24.55 5.98
N GLU A 76 -0.80 -23.62 6.88
CA GLU A 76 -2.04 -22.85 6.93
C GLU A 76 -1.72 -21.38 6.65
N THR A 77 -2.48 -20.78 5.73
CA THR A 77 -2.34 -19.36 5.37
C THR A 77 -3.45 -18.58 6.05
N ILE A 78 -3.09 -17.64 6.92
CA ILE A 78 -4.02 -16.87 7.75
C ILE A 78 -3.91 -15.40 7.36
N SER A 79 -5.06 -14.76 7.10
CA SER A 79 -5.14 -13.31 6.94
C SER A 79 -5.31 -12.67 8.31
N VAL A 80 -4.36 -11.82 8.70
CA VAL A 80 -4.32 -11.14 9.99
C VAL A 80 -4.61 -9.66 9.75
N THR A 81 -5.65 -9.14 10.40
CA THR A 81 -5.97 -7.70 10.40
C THR A 81 -4.99 -6.93 11.28
N LEU A 82 -4.63 -5.72 10.84
CA LEU A 82 -3.65 -4.86 11.52
C LEU A 82 -4.35 -3.85 12.42
N ASN A 83 -3.64 -3.37 13.45
CA ASN A 83 -4.02 -2.15 14.16
C ASN A 83 -3.54 -0.90 13.40
N THR A 84 -3.95 0.30 13.84
CA THR A 84 -3.66 1.58 13.15
C THR A 84 -2.17 1.88 13.00
N GLU A 85 -1.39 1.58 14.04
CA GLU A 85 0.07 1.77 14.04
C GLU A 85 0.75 0.82 13.03
N GLN A 86 0.38 -0.47 13.05
CA GLN A 86 0.89 -1.46 12.10
C GLN A 86 0.51 -1.14 10.64
N ALA A 87 -0.71 -0.65 10.41
CA ALA A 87 -1.13 -0.20 9.08
C ALA A 87 -0.31 1.00 8.60
N SER A 88 0.00 1.94 9.51
CA SER A 88 0.89 3.08 9.22
C SER A 88 2.31 2.63 8.88
N PHE A 89 2.88 1.69 9.64
CA PHE A 89 4.19 1.11 9.31
C PHE A 89 4.17 0.32 7.99
N THR A 90 3.06 -0.33 7.67
CA THR A 90 2.90 -1.06 6.40
C THR A 90 2.86 -0.10 5.22
N ARG A 91 2.16 1.03 5.33
CA ARG A 91 2.17 2.12 4.34
C ARG A 91 3.59 2.65 4.13
N ASP A 92 4.34 2.89 5.20
CA ASP A 92 5.68 3.48 5.12
C ASP A 92 6.75 2.49 4.61
N ALA A 93 6.47 1.18 4.66
CA ALA A 93 7.34 0.13 4.15
C ALA A 93 7.10 -0.21 2.66
N LEU A 94 5.97 0.20 2.09
CA LEU A 94 5.60 0.04 0.67
C LEU A 94 6.41 0.99 -0.21
#